data_AF-A0A920SPR3-F1
#
_entry.id   AF-A0A920SPR3-F1
#
_cell.length_a   1.000
_cell.length_b   1.000
_cell.length_c   1.000
_cell.angle_alpha   90.00
_cell.angle_beta   90.00
_cell.angle_gamma   90.00
#
_symmetry.space_group_name_H-M   'P 1'
#
loop_
_entity.id
_entity.type
_entity.pdbx_description
1 polymer ?
#
loop_
_entity_poly.entity_id
_entity_poly.type
_entity_poly.pdbx_seq_one_letter_code
_entity_poly.pdbx_strand_id
1 'polypeptide(L)'
;MWLSTRDMARVGQLMLQEGNWDGHRLIPESWVREVTSLVTHREQMNPESRRSGAFGYGYMWWIWDSPSVSPFYSGAYTAKGAYGQYITVLPALAMVVAHKTAVGDGRGYNSTSWSGYQGVLNRLLAAKCQASCN
;
A
#
# COMPACT_ATOMS: atom_id res chain seq x y z
N MET A 1 4.59 15.06 -7.15
CA MET A 1 4.35 15.56 -5.78
C MET A 1 5.60 15.30 -4.95
N TRP A 2 6.05 16.27 -4.17
CA TRP A 2 7.23 16.13 -3.31
C TRP A 2 6.78 15.97 -1.86
N LEU A 3 6.91 14.77 -1.32
CA LEU A 3 6.62 14.46 0.08
C LEU A 3 7.89 13.93 0.74
N SER A 4 8.07 14.20 2.03
CA SER A 4 9.01 13.39 2.83
C SER A 4 8.43 11.97 3.00
N THR A 5 9.28 10.99 3.30
CA THR A 5 8.80 9.64 3.63
C THR A 5 7.84 9.66 4.83
N ARG A 6 8.06 10.60 5.77
CA ARG A 6 7.18 10.79 6.93
C ARG A 6 5.81 11.32 6.52
N ASP A 7 5.73 12.21 5.56
CA ASP A 7 4.45 12.73 5.07
C ASP A 7 3.68 11.67 4.30
N MET A 8 4.37 10.84 3.50
CA MET A 8 3.78 9.65 2.90
C MET A 8 3.19 8.70 3.94
N ALA A 9 3.92 8.47 5.04
CA ALA A 9 3.42 7.64 6.14
C ALA A 9 2.21 8.26 6.85
N ARG A 10 2.16 9.59 7.01
CA ARG A 10 0.98 10.29 7.57
C ARG A 10 -0.27 10.10 6.71
N VAL A 11 -0.13 10.15 5.38
CA VAL A 11 -1.25 9.85 4.46
C VAL A 11 -1.74 8.43 4.67
N GLY A 12 -0.83 7.44 4.66
CA GLY A 12 -1.21 6.06 4.93
C GLY A 12 -1.84 5.86 6.31
N GLN A 13 -1.33 6.56 7.32
CA GLN A 13 -1.83 6.48 8.70
C GLN A 13 -3.23 7.06 8.82
N LEU A 14 -3.52 8.19 8.16
CA LEU A 14 -4.86 8.76 8.09
C LEU A 14 -5.85 7.77 7.47
N MET A 15 -5.45 7.07 6.40
CA MET A 15 -6.29 6.06 5.75
C MET A 15 -6.47 4.82 6.63
N LEU A 16 -5.42 4.37 7.33
CA LEU A 16 -5.50 3.29 8.32
C LEU A 16 -6.46 3.64 9.47
N GLN A 17 -6.49 4.90 9.88
CA GLN A 17 -7.39 5.43 10.91
C GLN A 17 -8.76 5.85 10.35
N GLU A 18 -9.11 5.37 9.16
CA GLU A 18 -10.40 5.63 8.50
C GLU A 18 -10.77 7.12 8.42
N GLY A 19 -9.78 7.99 8.21
CA GLY A 19 -9.98 9.42 8.01
C GLY A 19 -10.00 10.25 9.30
N ASN A 20 -9.78 9.62 10.46
CA ASN A 20 -9.70 10.30 11.76
C ASN A 20 -8.25 10.53 12.18
N TRP A 21 -7.85 11.79 12.37
CA TRP A 21 -6.52 12.15 12.86
C TRP A 21 -6.63 12.75 14.27
N ASP A 22 -6.07 12.08 15.27
CA ASP A 22 -6.05 12.54 16.67
C ASP A 22 -7.44 12.97 17.21
N GLY A 23 -8.48 12.22 16.84
CA GLY A 23 -9.87 12.51 17.24
C GLY A 23 -10.60 13.53 16.37
N HIS A 24 -9.93 14.11 15.37
CA HIS A 24 -10.52 15.00 14.40
C HIS A 24 -10.72 14.32 13.03
N ARG A 25 -11.98 14.20 12.60
CA ARG A 25 -12.35 13.58 11.32
C ARG A 25 -12.07 14.50 10.15
N LEU A 26 -11.02 14.21 9.39
CA LEU A 26 -10.61 14.93 8.18
C LEU A 26 -11.30 14.39 6.92
N ILE A 27 -11.55 13.08 6.88
CA ILE A 27 -12.21 12.40 5.78
C ILE A 27 -13.36 11.56 6.33
N PRO A 28 -14.56 11.54 5.70
CA PRO A 28 -15.61 10.63 6.09
C PRO A 28 -15.12 9.18 6.03
N GLU A 29 -15.37 8.42 7.10
CA GLU A 29 -15.03 6.99 7.19
C GLU A 29 -15.63 6.18 6.05
N SER A 30 -16.89 6.49 5.66
CA SER A 30 -17.55 5.88 4.51
C SER A 30 -16.78 6.13 3.21
N TRP A 31 -16.24 7.34 3.03
CA TRP A 31 -15.45 7.68 1.85
C TRP A 31 -14.11 6.95 1.83
N VAL A 32 -13.43 6.82 2.99
CA VAL A 32 -12.20 6.02 3.08
C VAL A 32 -12.49 4.57 2.66
N ARG A 33 -13.54 3.97 3.21
CA ARG A 33 -13.94 2.59 2.85
C ARG A 33 -14.27 2.44 1.38
N GLU A 34 -14.97 3.40 0.80
CA GLU A 34 -15.29 3.40 -0.63
C GLU A 34 -14.04 3.50 -1.49
N VAL A 35 -13.14 4.47 -1.24
CA VAL A 35 -11.96 4.66 -2.10
C VAL A 35 -10.93 3.53 -1.98
N THR A 36 -10.92 2.80 -0.86
CA THR A 36 -10.07 1.63 -0.66
C THR A 36 -10.77 0.30 -0.93
N SER A 37 -12.03 0.33 -1.41
CA SER A 37 -12.75 -0.87 -1.82
C SER A 37 -12.29 -1.37 -3.20
N LEU A 38 -12.53 -2.64 -3.48
CA LEU A 38 -12.26 -3.22 -4.78
C LEU A 38 -13.35 -2.78 -5.78
N VAL A 39 -12.98 -1.95 -6.75
CA VAL A 39 -13.87 -1.47 -7.82
C VAL A 39 -13.66 -2.26 -9.11
N THR A 40 -12.40 -2.55 -9.42
CA THR A 40 -12.02 -3.40 -10.56
C THR A 40 -11.28 -4.61 -10.02
N HIS A 41 -11.92 -5.78 -10.16
CA HIS A 41 -11.32 -7.04 -9.73
C HIS A 41 -10.08 -7.35 -10.57
N ARG A 42 -9.14 -8.10 -9.98
CA ARG A 42 -7.91 -8.53 -10.67
C ARG A 42 -8.23 -9.19 -12.01
N GLU A 43 -9.22 -10.09 -12.08
CA GLU A 43 -9.58 -10.76 -13.33
C GLU A 43 -10.16 -9.83 -14.40
N GLN A 44 -10.58 -8.62 -14.03
CA GLN A 44 -11.12 -7.61 -14.94
C GLN A 44 -10.06 -6.61 -15.40
N MET A 45 -8.84 -6.68 -14.84
CA MET A 45 -7.77 -5.73 -15.15
C MET A 45 -7.36 -5.78 -16.62
N ASN A 46 -6.99 -4.60 -17.15
CA ASN A 46 -6.45 -4.41 -18.48
C ASN A 46 -5.08 -3.71 -18.43
N PRO A 47 -4.15 -4.05 -19.34
CA PRO A 47 -4.20 -5.20 -20.26
C PRO A 47 -4.25 -6.53 -19.51
N GLU A 48 -4.68 -7.61 -20.18
CA GLU A 48 -4.86 -8.94 -19.58
C GLU A 48 -3.61 -9.46 -18.85
N SER A 49 -2.42 -9.06 -19.29
CA SER A 49 -1.16 -9.38 -18.61
C SER A 49 -1.09 -8.89 -17.14
N ARG A 50 -1.96 -7.98 -16.72
CA ARG A 50 -2.09 -7.53 -15.32
C ARG A 50 -2.86 -8.51 -14.44
N ARG A 51 -3.67 -9.40 -15.01
CA ARG A 51 -4.54 -10.35 -14.28
C ARG A 51 -3.76 -11.44 -13.54
N SER A 52 -2.50 -11.66 -13.90
CA SER A 52 -1.56 -12.56 -13.19
C SER A 52 -0.90 -11.92 -11.97
N GLY A 53 -1.12 -10.63 -11.74
CA GLY A 53 -0.59 -9.90 -10.59
C GLY A 53 -1.30 -10.22 -9.26
N ALA A 54 -1.02 -9.43 -8.22
CA ALA A 54 -1.66 -9.57 -6.91
C ALA A 54 -2.83 -8.60 -6.69
N PHE A 55 -3.15 -7.77 -7.68
CA PHE A 55 -3.93 -6.56 -7.45
C PHE A 55 -5.17 -6.44 -8.33
N GLY A 56 -6.26 -5.99 -7.70
CA GLY A 56 -7.28 -5.19 -8.35
C GLY A 56 -7.07 -3.70 -8.06
N TYR A 57 -8.12 -2.89 -8.24
CA TYR A 57 -8.02 -1.44 -8.13
C TYR A 57 -9.28 -0.79 -7.57
N GLY A 58 -9.12 0.31 -6.85
CA GLY A 58 -10.20 1.15 -6.35
C GLY A 58 -9.76 2.60 -6.25
N TYR A 59 -10.49 3.54 -6.86
CA TYR A 59 -10.32 5.00 -6.77
C TYR A 59 -8.91 5.53 -6.41
N MET A 60 -7.88 5.14 -7.19
CA MET A 60 -6.45 5.50 -7.05
C MET A 60 -5.55 4.59 -6.19
N TRP A 61 -6.09 3.51 -5.63
CA TRP A 61 -5.40 2.51 -4.82
C TRP A 61 -5.33 1.15 -5.52
N TRP A 62 -4.18 0.49 -5.40
CA TRP A 62 -4.03 -0.93 -5.77
C TRP A 62 -4.47 -1.79 -4.59
N ILE A 63 -5.50 -2.63 -4.79
CA ILE A 63 -6.11 -3.43 -3.73
C ILE A 63 -5.59 -4.86 -3.82
N TRP A 64 -5.13 -5.45 -2.71
CA TRP A 64 -4.62 -6.82 -2.69
C TRP A 64 -5.79 -7.81 -2.86
N ASP A 65 -5.87 -8.44 -4.03
CA ASP A 65 -7.05 -9.20 -4.48
C ASP A 65 -6.69 -10.61 -5.00
N SER A 66 -5.41 -11.01 -4.93
CA SER A 66 -5.05 -12.39 -5.31
C SER A 66 -5.53 -13.40 -4.26
N PRO A 67 -6.09 -14.56 -4.67
CA PRO A 67 -6.52 -15.60 -3.73
C PRO A 67 -5.34 -16.22 -2.97
N SER A 68 -4.11 -16.03 -3.45
CA SER A 68 -2.89 -16.54 -2.83
C SER A 68 -2.17 -15.51 -1.95
N VAL A 69 -2.77 -14.33 -1.69
CA VAL A 69 -2.16 -13.35 -0.79
C VAL A 69 -2.20 -13.85 0.65
N SER A 70 -1.12 -13.61 1.39
CA SER A 70 -1.06 -13.93 2.82
C SER A 70 -2.20 -13.22 3.59
N PRO A 71 -2.77 -13.83 4.65
CA PRO A 71 -3.77 -13.18 5.50
C PRO A 71 -3.36 -11.81 6.06
N PHE A 72 -2.05 -11.55 6.18
CA PHE A 72 -1.53 -10.24 6.58
C PHE A 72 -1.87 -9.10 5.60
N TYR A 73 -2.24 -9.43 4.36
CA TYR A 73 -2.70 -8.49 3.35
C TYR A 73 -4.23 -8.38 3.30
N SER A 74 -4.96 -8.98 4.24
CA SER A 74 -6.42 -8.84 4.29
C SER A 74 -6.82 -7.37 4.46
N GLY A 75 -7.63 -6.87 3.53
CA GLY A 75 -8.02 -5.46 3.45
C GLY A 75 -6.88 -4.50 3.10
N ALA A 76 -5.71 -5.01 2.70
CA ALA A 76 -4.57 -4.16 2.39
C ALA A 76 -4.72 -3.46 1.04
N TYR A 77 -4.14 -2.27 0.96
CA TYR A 77 -4.11 -1.46 -0.25
C TYR A 77 -2.81 -0.70 -0.36
N THR A 78 -2.43 -0.32 -1.58
CA THR A 78 -1.14 0.31 -1.85
C THR A 78 -1.24 1.39 -2.91
N ALA A 79 -0.74 2.59 -2.60
CA ALA A 79 -0.45 3.60 -3.60
C ALA A 79 0.91 3.28 -4.23
N LYS A 80 0.96 3.14 -5.56
CA LYS A 80 2.17 2.79 -6.32
C LYS A 80 2.53 3.91 -7.28
N GLY A 81 3.65 4.57 -7.02
CA GLY A 81 4.25 5.59 -7.89
C GLY A 81 5.48 5.08 -8.64
N ALA A 82 5.85 5.81 -9.69
CA ALA A 82 7.05 5.53 -10.49
C ALA A 82 8.32 5.52 -9.64
N TYR A 83 9.35 4.80 -10.08
CA TYR A 83 10.66 4.70 -9.40
C TYR A 83 10.63 4.10 -7.98
N GLY A 84 9.52 3.47 -7.57
CA GLY A 84 9.42 2.79 -6.28
C GLY A 84 8.90 3.66 -5.15
N GLN A 85 8.05 4.65 -5.43
CA GLN A 85 7.31 5.35 -4.37
C GLN A 85 6.13 4.48 -3.94
N TYR A 86 6.07 4.04 -2.69
CA TYR A 86 5.01 3.19 -2.18
C TYR A 86 4.45 3.69 -0.85
N ILE A 87 3.13 3.59 -0.70
CA ILE A 87 2.43 3.66 0.59
C ILE A 87 1.58 2.41 0.67
N THR A 88 1.95 1.46 1.51
CA THR A 88 1.17 0.25 1.77
C THR A 88 0.51 0.37 3.13
N VAL A 89 -0.81 0.25 3.17
CA VAL A 89 -1.60 0.17 4.40
C VAL A 89 -1.99 -1.29 4.61
N LEU A 90 -1.77 -1.79 5.83
CA LEU A 90 -1.98 -3.17 6.25
C LEU A 90 -2.93 -3.17 7.46
N PRO A 91 -4.25 -3.08 7.26
CA PRO A 91 -5.21 -3.00 8.36
C PRO A 91 -5.14 -4.20 9.31
N ALA A 92 -4.96 -5.41 8.77
CA ALA A 92 -4.79 -6.65 9.55
C ALA A 92 -3.61 -6.60 10.55
N LEU A 93 -2.67 -5.67 10.37
CA LEU A 93 -1.50 -5.50 11.23
C LEU A 93 -1.45 -4.13 11.93
N ALA A 94 -2.48 -3.29 11.75
CA ALA A 94 -2.47 -1.88 12.16
C ALA A 94 -1.16 -1.16 11.76
N MET A 95 -0.74 -1.36 10.50
CA MET A 95 0.59 -0.94 10.03
C MET A 95 0.53 -0.15 8.72
N VAL A 96 1.44 0.81 8.60
CA VAL A 96 1.72 1.54 7.35
C VAL A 96 3.20 1.41 7.03
N VAL A 97 3.50 1.10 5.77
CA VAL A 97 4.86 1.12 5.22
C VAL A 97 4.93 2.17 4.14
N ALA A 98 5.74 3.20 4.36
CA ALA A 98 6.08 4.19 3.36
C ALA A 98 7.50 3.95 2.85
N HIS A 99 7.64 3.84 1.53
CA HIS A 99 8.93 3.68 0.88
C HIS A 99 9.09 4.79 -0.17
N LYS A 100 10.22 5.51 -0.08
CA LYS A 100 10.54 6.62 -0.96
C LYS A 100 11.93 6.41 -1.55
N THR A 101 12.08 6.67 -2.85
CA THR A 101 13.40 6.77 -3.50
C THR A 101 13.74 8.21 -3.83
N ALA A 102 15.02 8.53 -3.94
CA ALA A 102 15.50 9.81 -4.44
C ALA A 102 15.46 9.81 -5.98
N VAL A 103 14.70 10.73 -6.56
CA VAL A 103 14.51 10.88 -8.01
C VAL A 103 15.07 12.25 -8.39
N GLY A 104 16.18 12.30 -9.14
CA GLY A 104 16.70 13.54 -9.72
C GLY A 104 17.61 14.39 -8.83
N ASP A 105 18.49 13.79 -8.03
CA ASP A 105 19.49 14.49 -7.19
C ASP A 105 20.80 14.85 -7.93
N GLY A 106 20.78 14.82 -9.26
CA GLY A 106 21.97 15.03 -10.09
C GLY A 106 22.90 13.82 -10.20
N ARG A 107 22.61 12.69 -9.52
CA ARG A 107 23.39 11.44 -9.59
C ARG A 107 22.67 10.29 -10.32
N GLY A 108 21.48 10.54 -10.85
CA GLY A 108 20.66 9.57 -11.58
C GLY A 108 19.27 9.37 -10.96
N TYR A 109 18.58 8.30 -11.39
CA TYR A 109 17.30 7.90 -10.83
C TYR A 109 17.49 6.63 -9.99
N ASN A 110 17.39 6.73 -8.66
CA ASN A 110 17.29 5.53 -7.85
C ASN A 110 15.88 4.96 -7.99
N SER A 111 15.79 3.67 -8.32
CA SER A 111 14.52 2.99 -8.45
C SER A 111 14.50 1.69 -7.68
N THR A 112 13.39 1.43 -6.98
CA THR A 112 13.10 0.13 -6.40
C THR A 112 11.99 -0.53 -7.20
N SER A 113 12.23 -1.74 -7.69
CA SER A 113 11.19 -2.52 -8.37
C SER A 113 10.12 -2.97 -7.38
N TRP A 114 8.96 -3.36 -7.91
CA TRP A 114 7.89 -3.93 -7.09
C TRP A 114 8.36 -5.19 -6.34
N SER A 115 9.11 -6.08 -6.99
CA SER A 115 9.65 -7.29 -6.36
C SER A 115 10.66 -6.97 -5.25
N GLY A 116 11.50 -5.95 -5.43
CA GLY A 116 12.43 -5.48 -4.41
C GLY A 116 11.69 -4.96 -3.17
N TYR A 117 10.64 -4.16 -3.37
CA TYR A 117 9.81 -3.67 -2.28
C TYR A 117 9.03 -4.79 -1.58
N GLN A 118 8.47 -5.76 -2.32
CA GLN A 118 7.86 -6.95 -1.72
C GLN A 118 8.86 -7.74 -0.86
N GLY A 119 10.13 -7.81 -1.25
CA GLY A 119 11.18 -8.41 -0.43
C GLY A 119 11.34 -7.71 0.93
N VAL A 120 11.19 -6.38 0.99
CA VAL A 120 11.19 -5.61 2.24
C VAL A 120 9.95 -5.94 3.07
N LEU A 121 8.76 -5.91 2.46
CA LEU A 121 7.51 -6.26 3.15
C LEU A 121 7.58 -7.67 3.76
N ASN A 122 8.05 -8.66 3.00
CA ASN A 122 8.15 -10.04 3.47
C ASN A 122 9.08 -10.17 4.68
N ARG A 123 10.18 -9.40 4.74
CA ARG A 123 11.07 -9.39 5.91
C ARG A 123 10.41 -8.75 7.12
N LEU A 124 9.65 -7.66 6.94
CA LEU A 124 8.89 -7.02 8.02
C LEU A 124 7.81 -7.96 8.57
N LEU A 125 7.10 -8.65 7.68
CA LEU A 125 6.10 -9.65 8.07
C LEU A 125 6.74 -10.82 8.82
N ALA A 126 7.84 -11.38 8.31
CA ALA A 126 8.56 -12.47 8.98
C ALA A 126 9.04 -12.07 10.39
N ALA A 127 9.53 -10.84 10.56
CA ALA A 127 9.92 -10.32 11.88
C ALA A 127 8.72 -10.19 12.84
N LYS A 128 7.53 -9.80 12.34
CA LYS A 128 6.31 -9.77 13.15
C LYS A 128 5.82 -11.17 13.53
N CYS A 129 5.98 -12.16 12.67
CA CYS A 129 5.58 -13.53 12.96
C CYS A 129 6.36 -14.13 14.14
N GLN A 130 7.65 -13.81 14.27
CA GLN A 130 8.49 -14.29 15.37
C GLN A 130 8.02 -13.81 16.75
N ALA A 131 7.21 -12.75 16.82
CA ALA A 131 6.73 -12.17 18.08
C ALA A 131 5.27 -12.54 18.42
N SER A 132 4.47 -13.06 17.47
CA SER A 132 3.00 -13.10 17.65
C SER A 132 2.25 -14.14 16.79
N CYS A 133 2.92 -15.09 16.15
CA CYS A 133 2.26 -16.19 15.42
C CYS A 133 2.20 -17.49 16.24
N ASN A 134 1.60 -17.44 17.44
CA ASN A 134 1.12 -18.61 18.16
C ASN A 134 -0.41 -18.65 18.12
#